data_AF-A0A1J4T2V6-F1
#
_entry.id   AF-A0A1J4T2V6-F1
#
_cell.length_a   1.000
_cell.length_b   1.000
_cell.length_c   1.000
_cell.angle_alpha   90.00
_cell.angle_beta   90.00
_cell.angle_gamma   90.00
#
_symmetry.space_group_name_H-M   'P 1'
#
loop_
_entity.id
_entity.type
_entity.pdbx_description
1 polymer ?
#
loop_
_entity_poly.entity_id
_entity_poly.type
_entity_poly.pdbx_seq_one_letter_code
_entity_poly.pdbx_strand_id
1 'polypeptide(L)'
;MEANFFRFLAEELTTALIGHRIEKVHSPADGVLILTLYGQGRKFHLVFRPAKTAGLLFVSDHRAPNPAEAPARVMWLRKRLTGRHLLAARADWPNLRLALALSPRDLAAAGNWLVLDLREDLVLAEDFPTPQVPAWPTLARMLDDAEVWREFPQATPPLRKHLSALAQTDPGKAARLLDTLASGHAEGFFLSPQAASPVVWPPLGKATGAPEGGTSQRFNTAMEAARAVGERALFAHLNKLEAREDVDKAASARKRLTRQLALLDRDEKRHRALADLARPAEALQIALSTLRQTPRAEHIVLDHPEHGPQQVPLDPRLTPAENMVRLFKMAAKGRRGLEHVTRRRADLLAGVGPLALPARTANGSAAQRQEVLTLPKRYQGLAVALFRTSDGFLVLRGKSSQANHAILSRAASPHDYWLHVAGGPSSHVILRRDYPDQPVPEQSLIEAATLCALKSYRKDDAKAEVLLASVKDVRKVKGAAIGSVAVDEVERTLLVSLDPELEERLRVAAPQAPGIASARRKA
;
A
#
# COMPACT_ATOMS: atom_id res chain seq x y z
N MET A 1 -28.47 -12.44 1.33
CA MET A 1 -29.07 -13.78 1.48
C MET A 1 -30.52 -13.63 1.94
N GLU A 2 -31.42 -14.47 1.45
CA GLU A 2 -32.83 -14.51 1.85
C GLU A 2 -32.99 -15.23 3.22
N ALA A 3 -33.88 -14.76 4.10
CA ALA A 3 -33.94 -15.21 5.49
C ALA A 3 -34.50 -16.62 5.66
N ASN A 4 -35.51 -17.00 4.88
CA ASN A 4 -36.06 -18.36 4.92
C ASN A 4 -35.05 -19.36 4.40
N PHE A 5 -34.30 -19.04 3.34
CA PHE A 5 -33.16 -19.84 2.90
C PHE A 5 -32.07 -19.93 3.99
N PHE A 6 -31.72 -18.81 4.64
CA PHE A 6 -30.73 -18.79 5.71
C PHE A 6 -31.13 -19.67 6.89
N ARG A 7 -32.42 -19.80 7.21
CA ARG A 7 -32.93 -20.71 8.25
C ARG A 7 -32.44 -22.15 8.02
N PHE A 8 -32.73 -22.72 6.86
CA PHE A 8 -32.32 -24.09 6.53
C PHE A 8 -30.81 -24.22 6.40
N LEU A 9 -30.14 -23.22 5.81
CA LEU A 9 -28.68 -23.19 5.78
C LEU A 9 -28.08 -23.22 7.19
N ALA A 10 -28.63 -22.45 8.13
CA ALA A 10 -28.14 -22.39 9.49
C ALA A 10 -28.38 -23.70 10.26
N GLU A 11 -29.49 -24.39 10.02
CA GLU A 11 -29.78 -25.72 10.57
C GLU A 11 -28.79 -26.78 10.06
N GLU A 12 -28.55 -26.80 8.74
CA GLU A 12 -27.56 -27.70 8.13
C GLU A 12 -26.14 -27.40 8.61
N LEU A 13 -25.74 -26.11 8.64
CA LEU A 13 -24.44 -25.68 9.15
C LEU A 13 -24.27 -26.01 10.63
N THR A 14 -25.31 -25.86 11.45
CA THR A 14 -25.26 -26.23 12.88
C THR A 14 -24.87 -27.69 13.03
N THR A 15 -25.51 -28.57 12.26
CA THR A 15 -25.22 -30.01 12.26
C THR A 15 -23.82 -30.31 11.73
N ALA A 16 -23.39 -29.62 10.68
CA ALA A 16 -22.10 -29.87 10.03
C ALA A 16 -20.89 -29.33 10.82
N LEU A 17 -21.05 -28.23 11.56
CA LEU A 17 -19.93 -27.50 12.17
C LEU A 17 -19.62 -27.94 13.61
N ILE A 18 -20.61 -28.41 14.37
CA ILE A 18 -20.41 -28.80 15.78
C ILE A 18 -19.34 -29.90 15.90
N GLY A 19 -18.53 -29.83 16.95
CA GLY A 19 -17.45 -30.77 17.24
C GLY A 19 -16.12 -30.45 16.52
N HIS A 20 -16.13 -29.57 15.51
CA HIS A 20 -14.92 -29.19 14.79
C HIS A 20 -14.07 -28.19 15.55
N ARG A 21 -12.75 -28.25 15.34
CA ARG A 21 -11.77 -27.29 15.86
C ARG A 21 -11.43 -26.24 14.81
N ILE A 22 -11.35 -24.98 15.20
CA ILE A 22 -10.85 -23.90 14.35
C ILE A 22 -9.32 -24.04 14.21
N GLU A 23 -8.85 -24.53 13.07
CA GLU A 23 -7.42 -24.73 12.79
C GLU A 23 -6.74 -23.44 12.33
N LYS A 24 -7.40 -22.69 11.44
CA LYS A 24 -6.82 -21.49 10.82
C LYS A 24 -7.88 -20.44 10.56
N VAL A 25 -7.49 -19.18 10.72
CA VAL A 25 -8.28 -17.99 10.35
C VAL A 25 -7.50 -17.21 9.30
N HIS A 26 -8.10 -16.87 8.17
CA HIS A 26 -7.46 -16.02 7.16
C HIS A 26 -8.49 -15.23 6.36
N SER A 27 -8.02 -14.20 5.65
CA SER A 27 -8.86 -13.33 4.83
C SER A 27 -8.21 -13.20 3.46
N PRO A 28 -8.75 -13.87 2.41
CA PRO A 28 -8.14 -13.83 1.08
C PRO A 28 -8.32 -12.48 0.37
N ALA A 29 -9.33 -11.72 0.78
CA ALA A 29 -9.67 -10.41 0.25
C ALA A 29 -10.35 -9.58 1.33
N ASP A 30 -10.38 -8.26 1.15
CA ASP A 30 -11.03 -7.37 2.10
C ASP A 30 -12.52 -7.73 2.27
N GLY A 31 -12.97 -7.76 3.54
CA GLY A 31 -14.33 -8.18 3.89
C GLY A 31 -14.64 -9.68 3.73
N VAL A 32 -13.69 -10.53 3.33
CA VAL A 32 -13.89 -12.00 3.27
C VAL A 32 -13.09 -12.66 4.38
N LEU A 33 -13.76 -13.46 5.21
CA LEU A 33 -13.12 -14.30 6.22
C LEU A 33 -13.31 -15.77 5.90
N ILE A 34 -12.25 -16.56 6.09
CA ILE A 34 -12.27 -18.00 5.98
C ILE A 34 -11.75 -18.63 7.27
N LEU A 35 -12.59 -19.47 7.86
CA LEU A 35 -12.27 -20.33 9.00
C LEU A 35 -12.02 -21.74 8.47
N THR A 36 -10.79 -22.22 8.59
CA THR A 36 -10.47 -23.63 8.36
C THR A 36 -10.82 -24.40 9.62
N LEU A 37 -11.76 -25.32 9.48
CA LEU A 37 -12.26 -26.18 10.55
C LEU A 37 -11.73 -27.60 10.31
N TYR A 38 -11.31 -28.25 11.38
CA TYR A 38 -10.81 -29.63 11.37
C TYR A 38 -11.60 -30.47 12.37
N GLY A 39 -12.14 -31.59 11.91
CA GLY A 39 -12.91 -32.52 12.73
C GLY A 39 -13.22 -33.78 11.93
N GLN A 40 -13.39 -34.91 12.63
CA GLN A 40 -13.73 -36.20 12.01
C GLN A 40 -12.78 -36.61 10.85
N GLY A 41 -11.50 -36.25 10.95
CA GLY A 41 -10.49 -36.55 9.93
C GLY A 41 -10.57 -35.69 8.65
N ARG A 42 -11.51 -34.74 8.56
CA ARG A 42 -11.71 -33.89 7.38
C ARG A 42 -11.49 -32.41 7.69
N LYS A 43 -11.15 -31.64 6.65
CA LYS A 43 -11.03 -30.18 6.69
C LYS A 43 -12.16 -29.55 5.90
N PHE A 44 -12.75 -28.51 6.47
CA PHE A 44 -13.78 -27.72 5.83
C PHE A 44 -13.41 -26.23 5.93
N HIS A 45 -13.74 -25.45 4.90
CA HIS A 45 -13.50 -24.01 4.90
C HIS A 45 -14.84 -23.27 5.00
N LEU A 46 -15.15 -22.75 6.19
CA LEU A 46 -16.30 -21.88 6.36
C LEU A 46 -15.94 -20.48 5.86
N VAL A 47 -16.57 -20.08 4.77
CA VAL A 47 -16.43 -18.76 4.16
C VAL A 47 -17.54 -17.87 4.69
N PHE A 48 -17.15 -16.71 5.20
CA PHE A 48 -18.04 -15.67 5.69
C PHE A 48 -17.68 -14.34 5.05
N ARG A 49 -18.65 -13.69 4.42
CA ARG A 49 -18.54 -12.33 3.90
C ARG A 49 -19.79 -11.56 4.29
N PRO A 50 -19.72 -10.62 5.22
CA PRO A 50 -20.85 -9.77 5.51
C PRO A 50 -21.08 -8.77 4.36
N ALA A 51 -22.34 -8.55 4.01
CA ALA A 51 -22.76 -7.47 3.12
C ALA A 51 -24.29 -7.28 3.18
N LYS A 52 -24.73 -6.01 3.12
CA LYS A 52 -26.16 -5.65 3.17
C LYS A 52 -27.02 -6.35 2.11
N THR A 53 -26.50 -6.53 0.90
CA THR A 53 -27.25 -7.07 -0.25
C THR A 53 -26.73 -8.42 -0.75
N ALA A 54 -25.42 -8.67 -0.62
CA ALA A 54 -24.75 -9.85 -1.18
C ALA A 54 -23.87 -10.57 -0.15
N GLY A 55 -24.35 -10.68 1.10
CA GLY A 55 -23.66 -11.45 2.14
C GLY A 55 -23.57 -12.94 1.78
N LEU A 56 -22.42 -13.55 2.05
CA LEU A 56 -22.14 -14.96 1.76
C LEU A 56 -21.78 -15.70 3.05
N LEU A 57 -22.39 -16.86 3.23
CA LEU A 57 -22.01 -17.84 4.25
C LEU A 57 -22.12 -19.21 3.58
N PHE A 58 -21.03 -19.95 3.49
CA PHE A 58 -21.02 -21.29 2.91
C PHE A 58 -19.78 -22.07 3.33
N VAL A 59 -19.85 -23.40 3.23
CA VAL A 59 -18.69 -24.27 3.39
C VAL A 59 -18.15 -24.64 2.02
N SER A 60 -16.86 -24.47 1.81
CA SER A 60 -16.15 -24.92 0.61
C SER A 60 -15.11 -25.97 0.96
N ASP A 61 -14.87 -26.88 0.02
CA ASP A 61 -13.76 -27.83 0.07
C ASP A 61 -12.50 -27.24 -0.60
N HIS A 62 -12.63 -26.09 -1.25
CA HIS A 62 -11.54 -25.41 -1.92
C HIS A 62 -10.73 -24.55 -0.94
N ARG A 63 -9.41 -24.68 -1.05
CA ARG A 63 -8.46 -23.85 -0.31
C ARG A 63 -8.25 -22.54 -1.06
N ALA A 64 -8.84 -21.46 -0.57
CA ALA A 64 -8.56 -20.13 -1.08
C ALA A 64 -7.09 -19.71 -0.80
N PRO A 65 -6.50 -18.86 -1.66
CA PRO A 65 -5.15 -18.34 -1.45
C PRO A 65 -5.08 -17.55 -0.13
N ASN A 66 -4.03 -17.80 0.65
CA ASN A 66 -3.77 -17.10 1.90
C ASN A 66 -2.79 -15.96 1.63
N PRO A 67 -3.14 -14.69 1.87
CA PRO A 67 -2.24 -13.58 1.62
C PRO A 67 -0.97 -13.68 2.47
N ALA A 68 0.12 -13.11 1.96
CA ALA A 68 1.42 -13.11 2.64
C ALA A 68 1.38 -12.29 3.94
N GLU A 69 0.66 -11.16 3.94
CA GLU A 69 0.43 -10.33 5.11
C GLU A 69 -1.04 -10.39 5.54
N ALA A 70 -1.29 -10.70 6.81
CA ALA A 70 -2.64 -10.76 7.37
C ALA A 70 -3.02 -9.41 7.98
N PRO A 71 -4.21 -8.87 7.69
CA PRO A 71 -4.71 -7.66 8.35
C PRO A 71 -4.72 -7.78 9.87
N ALA A 72 -4.57 -6.65 10.58
CA ALA A 72 -4.55 -6.62 12.05
C ALA A 72 -5.77 -7.30 12.68
N ARG A 73 -6.95 -7.14 12.06
CA ARG A 73 -8.19 -7.80 12.48
C ARG A 73 -8.11 -9.33 12.39
N VAL A 74 -7.51 -9.88 11.33
CA VAL A 74 -7.30 -11.32 11.18
C VAL A 74 -6.31 -11.83 12.23
N MET A 75 -5.26 -11.09 12.52
CA MET A 75 -4.32 -11.45 13.60
C MET A 75 -5.00 -11.44 14.97
N TRP A 76 -5.84 -10.43 15.23
CA TRP A 76 -6.65 -10.34 16.43
C TRP A 76 -7.60 -11.53 16.59
N LEU A 77 -8.26 -11.95 15.50
CA LEU A 77 -9.13 -13.12 15.46
C LEU A 77 -8.34 -14.42 15.64
N ARG A 78 -7.19 -14.59 14.98
CA ARG A 78 -6.31 -15.77 15.16
C ARG A 78 -5.95 -15.99 16.62
N LYS A 79 -5.56 -14.93 17.33
CA LYS A 79 -5.22 -15.01 18.76
C LYS A 79 -6.39 -15.52 19.61
N ARG A 80 -7.63 -15.23 19.21
CA ARG A 80 -8.85 -15.54 19.98
C ARG A 80 -9.59 -16.79 19.54
N LEU A 81 -9.50 -17.19 18.28
CA LEU A 81 -10.29 -18.28 17.70
C LEU A 81 -9.46 -19.54 17.45
N THR A 82 -8.20 -19.40 17.02
CA THR A 82 -7.38 -20.56 16.63
C THR A 82 -7.22 -21.54 17.78
N GLY A 83 -7.53 -22.81 17.53
CA GLY A 83 -7.49 -23.91 18.48
C GLY A 83 -8.77 -24.13 19.28
N ARG A 84 -9.77 -23.25 19.19
CA ARG A 84 -11.05 -23.43 19.91
C ARG A 84 -11.94 -24.44 19.19
N HIS A 85 -12.72 -25.20 19.96
CA HIS A 85 -13.72 -26.13 19.46
C HIS A 85 -15.09 -25.44 19.37
N LEU A 86 -15.86 -25.82 18.35
CA LEU A 86 -17.26 -25.43 18.19
C LEU A 86 -18.13 -26.39 18.99
N LEU A 87 -18.76 -25.91 20.07
CA LEU A 87 -19.49 -26.74 21.03
C LEU A 87 -20.98 -26.85 20.70
N ALA A 88 -21.57 -25.77 20.21
CA ALA A 88 -22.98 -25.65 19.89
C ALA A 88 -23.18 -24.55 18.85
N ALA A 89 -24.37 -24.45 18.28
CA ALA A 89 -24.76 -23.32 17.46
C ALA A 89 -26.20 -22.88 17.74
N ARG A 90 -26.48 -21.60 17.50
CA ARG A 90 -27.80 -20.98 17.59
C ARG A 90 -27.97 -20.05 16.40
N ALA A 91 -29.18 -19.98 15.85
CA ALA A 91 -29.45 -19.14 14.68
C ALA A 91 -30.60 -18.17 14.96
N ASP A 92 -30.29 -16.87 14.97
CA ASP A 92 -31.30 -15.81 14.82
C ASP A 92 -31.47 -15.57 13.31
N TRP A 93 -32.14 -16.55 12.69
CA TRP A 93 -32.26 -16.65 11.24
C TRP A 93 -33.07 -15.52 10.58
N PRO A 94 -34.12 -14.91 11.21
CA PRO A 94 -34.80 -13.77 10.60
C PRO A 94 -33.86 -12.57 10.42
N ASN A 95 -32.88 -12.43 11.31
CA ASN A 95 -31.87 -11.38 11.26
C ASN A 95 -30.56 -11.81 10.57
N LEU A 96 -30.50 -13.01 9.98
CA LEU A 96 -29.33 -13.56 9.28
C LEU A 96 -28.09 -13.71 10.17
N ARG A 97 -28.27 -14.14 11.42
CA ARG A 97 -27.20 -14.33 12.40
C ARG A 97 -27.03 -15.80 12.77
N LEU A 98 -25.81 -16.31 12.64
CA LEU A 98 -25.42 -17.64 13.12
C LEU A 98 -24.38 -17.48 14.24
N ALA A 99 -24.72 -17.91 15.44
CA ALA A 99 -23.84 -17.88 16.59
C ALA A 99 -23.29 -19.28 16.87
N LEU A 100 -21.97 -19.40 16.99
CA LEU A 100 -21.26 -20.64 17.27
C LEU A 100 -20.65 -20.54 18.67
N ALA A 101 -21.04 -21.43 19.58
CA ALA A 101 -20.45 -21.53 20.90
C ALA A 101 -19.03 -22.07 20.78
N LEU A 102 -18.10 -21.43 21.47
CA LEU A 102 -16.68 -21.72 21.44
C LEU A 102 -16.24 -22.30 22.78
N SER A 103 -15.33 -23.28 22.76
CA SER A 103 -14.67 -23.78 23.98
C SER A 103 -14.05 -22.62 24.78
N PRO A 104 -14.13 -22.56 26.12
CA PRO A 104 -13.65 -21.43 26.92
C PRO A 104 -12.19 -21.04 26.61
N ARG A 105 -11.86 -19.76 26.78
CA ARG A 105 -10.50 -19.24 26.61
C ARG A 105 -10.23 -18.13 27.60
N ASP A 106 -9.17 -18.29 28.38
CA ASP A 106 -8.69 -17.28 29.32
C ASP A 106 -7.91 -16.19 28.59
N LEU A 107 -8.65 -15.29 27.93
CA LEU A 107 -8.10 -14.13 27.24
C LEU A 107 -9.16 -13.02 27.19
N ALA A 108 -8.76 -11.78 27.51
CA ALA A 108 -9.65 -10.63 27.46
C ALA A 108 -10.33 -10.46 26.09
N ALA A 109 -11.65 -10.26 26.11
CA ALA A 109 -12.51 -10.13 24.94
C ALA A 109 -12.41 -11.33 23.97
N ALA A 110 -12.23 -12.55 24.48
CA ALA A 110 -12.29 -13.75 23.67
C ALA A 110 -13.73 -14.19 23.36
N GLY A 111 -14.69 -13.84 24.23
CA GLY A 111 -16.09 -14.25 24.13
C GLY A 111 -16.29 -15.76 24.21
N ASN A 112 -17.53 -16.18 24.47
CA ASN A 112 -17.94 -17.58 24.40
C ASN A 112 -18.67 -17.91 23.09
N TRP A 113 -19.07 -16.90 22.34
CA TRP A 113 -19.81 -17.04 21.09
C TRP A 113 -19.13 -16.30 19.95
N LEU A 114 -18.94 -16.98 18.82
CA LEU A 114 -18.64 -16.37 17.54
C LEU A 114 -19.96 -16.12 16.81
N VAL A 115 -20.39 -14.87 16.76
CA VAL A 115 -21.60 -14.46 16.05
C VAL A 115 -21.22 -14.01 14.65
N LEU A 116 -21.76 -14.69 13.63
CA LEU A 116 -21.62 -14.34 12.22
C LEU A 116 -22.89 -13.60 11.79
N ASP A 117 -22.86 -12.26 11.77
CA ASP A 117 -23.94 -11.43 11.26
C ASP A 117 -23.71 -11.11 9.78
N LEU A 118 -24.58 -11.60 8.89
CA LEU A 118 -24.41 -11.37 7.45
C LEU A 118 -24.67 -9.92 7.00
N ARG A 119 -25.35 -9.09 7.80
CA ARG A 119 -25.65 -7.69 7.48
C ARG A 119 -24.57 -6.74 7.95
N GLU A 120 -24.01 -7.03 9.12
CA GLU A 120 -22.99 -6.20 9.77
C GLU A 120 -21.61 -6.82 9.64
N ASP A 121 -21.17 -7.58 10.64
CA ASP A 121 -19.88 -8.24 10.66
C ASP A 121 -19.88 -9.34 11.75
N LEU A 122 -18.80 -10.09 11.86
CA LEU A 122 -18.65 -11.03 12.97
C LEU A 122 -18.29 -10.32 14.28
N VAL A 123 -18.78 -10.88 15.38
CA VAL A 123 -18.54 -10.41 16.75
C VAL A 123 -18.18 -11.59 17.65
N LEU A 124 -17.26 -11.38 18.59
CA LEU A 124 -17.04 -12.28 19.73
C LEU A 124 -17.85 -11.77 20.91
N ALA A 125 -18.88 -12.51 21.29
CA ALA A 125 -19.81 -12.14 22.36
C ALA A 125 -19.64 -13.06 23.58
N GLU A 126 -19.89 -12.54 24.78
CA GLU A 126 -19.89 -13.35 26.00
C GLU A 126 -21.10 -14.27 26.07
N ASP A 127 -22.25 -13.80 25.58
CA ASP A 127 -23.48 -14.57 25.48
C ASP A 127 -24.20 -14.31 24.15
N PHE A 128 -25.04 -15.26 23.76
CA PHE A 128 -25.96 -15.13 22.64
C PHE A 128 -27.31 -15.73 23.07
N PRO A 129 -28.33 -14.89 23.35
CA PRO A 129 -29.59 -15.36 23.91
C PRO A 129 -30.26 -16.35 22.96
N THR A 130 -31.05 -17.27 23.52
CA THR A 130 -31.81 -18.24 22.73
C THR A 130 -32.78 -17.49 21.81
N PRO A 131 -32.66 -17.64 20.47
CA PRO A 131 -33.56 -16.99 19.54
C PRO A 131 -35.01 -17.45 19.76
N GLN A 132 -35.94 -16.50 19.72
CA GLN A 132 -37.37 -16.79 19.81
C GLN A 132 -37.91 -17.29 18.47
N VAL A 133 -38.93 -18.15 18.51
CA VAL A 133 -39.66 -18.55 17.30
C VAL A 133 -40.42 -17.32 16.78
N PRO A 134 -40.20 -16.88 15.52
CA PRO A 134 -40.85 -15.69 15.03
C PRO A 134 -42.35 -15.95 14.77
N ALA A 135 -43.19 -15.01 15.17
CA ALA A 135 -44.61 -14.99 14.80
C ALA A 135 -44.76 -14.66 13.31
N TRP A 136 -45.69 -15.29 12.59
CA TRP A 136 -45.88 -15.08 11.16
C TRP A 136 -47.07 -14.17 10.84
N PRO A 137 -46.96 -13.24 9.87
CA PRO A 137 -48.08 -12.46 9.39
C PRO A 137 -49.03 -13.32 8.56
N THR A 138 -50.30 -12.94 8.50
CA THR A 138 -51.28 -13.59 7.61
C THR A 138 -50.96 -13.29 6.14
N LEU A 139 -51.42 -14.16 5.23
CA LEU A 139 -51.24 -13.93 3.79
C LEU A 139 -51.82 -12.56 3.36
N ALA A 140 -53.02 -12.20 3.83
CA ALA A 140 -53.62 -10.91 3.52
C ALA A 140 -52.72 -9.73 3.93
N ARG A 141 -52.15 -9.78 5.15
CA ARG A 141 -51.21 -8.76 5.63
C ARG A 141 -49.93 -8.72 4.80
N MET A 142 -49.41 -9.88 4.37
CA MET A 142 -48.24 -9.94 3.49
C MET A 142 -48.51 -9.30 2.13
N LEU A 143 -49.72 -9.45 1.58
CA LEU A 143 -50.07 -8.90 0.27
C LEU A 143 -50.35 -7.40 0.32
N ASP A 144 -50.92 -6.90 1.42
CA ASP A 144 -51.31 -5.51 1.59
C ASP A 144 -50.13 -4.59 1.97
N ASP A 145 -49.24 -5.04 2.87
CA ASP A 145 -48.15 -4.23 3.39
C ASP A 145 -46.79 -4.57 2.77
N ALA A 146 -46.25 -3.65 1.96
CA ALA A 146 -44.95 -3.79 1.33
C ALA A 146 -43.75 -3.68 2.30
N GLU A 147 -43.95 -3.14 3.50
CA GLU A 147 -42.94 -2.98 4.55
C GLU A 147 -43.16 -3.92 5.75
N VAL A 148 -44.05 -4.90 5.64
CA VAL A 148 -44.33 -5.93 6.66
C VAL A 148 -43.06 -6.60 7.21
N TRP A 149 -41.99 -6.66 6.41
CA TRP A 149 -40.69 -7.20 6.78
C TRP A 149 -40.00 -6.45 7.93
N ARG A 150 -40.38 -5.21 8.21
CA ARG A 150 -39.85 -4.42 9.34
C ARG A 150 -40.32 -4.95 10.69
N GLU A 151 -41.56 -5.43 10.75
CA GLU A 151 -42.15 -6.07 11.93
C GLU A 151 -41.88 -7.58 11.93
N PHE A 152 -41.88 -8.20 10.75
CA PHE A 152 -41.66 -9.63 10.56
C PHE A 152 -40.46 -9.88 9.64
N PRO A 153 -39.21 -9.90 10.15
CA PRO A 153 -38.01 -10.00 9.30
C PRO A 153 -37.96 -11.20 8.35
N GLN A 154 -38.68 -12.28 8.67
CA GLN A 154 -38.86 -13.46 7.82
C GLN A 154 -39.83 -13.27 6.64
N ALA A 155 -40.70 -12.26 6.69
CA ALA A 155 -41.62 -11.87 5.62
C ALA A 155 -40.88 -11.07 4.53
N THR A 156 -39.81 -11.65 3.98
CA THR A 156 -38.84 -10.93 3.15
C THR A 156 -39.46 -10.36 1.86
N PRO A 157 -38.93 -9.26 1.30
CA PRO A 157 -39.44 -8.72 0.03
C PRO A 157 -39.45 -9.73 -1.13
N PRO A 158 -38.45 -10.62 -1.31
CA PRO A 158 -38.52 -11.69 -2.31
C PRO A 158 -39.67 -12.69 -2.06
N LEU A 159 -39.88 -13.13 -0.82
CA LEU A 159 -40.99 -14.02 -0.46
C LEU A 159 -42.33 -13.35 -0.77
N ARG A 160 -42.51 -12.09 -0.34
CA ARG A 160 -43.74 -11.34 -0.59
C ARG A 160 -44.03 -11.21 -2.09
N LYS A 161 -43.03 -10.84 -2.89
CA LYS A 161 -43.20 -10.73 -4.35
C LYS A 161 -43.62 -12.06 -4.96
N HIS A 162 -43.01 -13.16 -4.50
CA HIS A 162 -43.38 -14.50 -4.96
C HIS A 162 -44.81 -14.87 -4.55
N LEU A 163 -45.20 -14.63 -3.30
CA LEU A 163 -46.57 -14.88 -2.81
C LEU A 163 -47.61 -14.03 -3.53
N SER A 164 -47.30 -12.77 -3.85
CA SER A 164 -48.20 -11.90 -4.62
C SER A 164 -48.41 -12.40 -6.05
N ALA A 165 -47.34 -12.77 -6.75
CA ALA A 165 -47.45 -13.35 -8.08
C ALA A 165 -48.16 -14.72 -8.06
N LEU A 166 -47.92 -15.54 -7.03
CA LEU A 166 -48.62 -16.81 -6.85
C LEU A 166 -50.10 -16.60 -6.54
N ALA A 167 -50.45 -15.64 -5.67
CA ALA A 167 -51.83 -15.35 -5.30
C ALA A 167 -52.67 -14.80 -6.47
N GLN A 168 -52.05 -14.12 -7.44
CA GLN A 168 -52.73 -13.70 -8.68
C GLN A 168 -53.19 -14.88 -9.54
N THR A 169 -52.47 -16.01 -9.47
CA THR A 169 -52.76 -17.20 -10.28
C THR A 169 -53.51 -18.28 -9.50
N ASP A 170 -53.16 -18.47 -8.23
CA ASP A 170 -53.73 -19.46 -7.32
C ASP A 170 -53.52 -19.01 -5.85
N PRO A 171 -54.52 -18.33 -5.24
CA PRO A 171 -54.47 -17.93 -3.83
C PRO A 171 -54.26 -19.10 -2.85
N GLY A 172 -54.77 -20.28 -3.18
CA GLY A 172 -54.64 -21.47 -2.35
C GLY A 172 -53.20 -21.97 -2.28
N LYS A 173 -52.47 -21.94 -3.40
CA LYS A 173 -51.03 -22.24 -3.41
C LYS A 173 -50.22 -21.22 -2.63
N ALA A 174 -50.55 -19.92 -2.71
CA ALA A 174 -49.88 -18.90 -1.92
C ALA A 174 -50.05 -19.12 -0.42
N ALA A 175 -51.26 -19.45 0.04
CA ALA A 175 -51.52 -19.76 1.46
C ALA A 175 -50.74 -21.00 1.92
N ARG A 176 -50.80 -22.10 1.14
CA ARG A 176 -50.07 -23.34 1.46
C ARG A 176 -48.56 -23.14 1.54
N LEU A 177 -47.99 -22.35 0.64
CA LEU A 177 -46.56 -22.04 0.68
C LEU A 177 -46.21 -21.29 1.97
N LEU A 178 -46.98 -20.28 2.34
CA LEU A 178 -46.78 -19.53 3.58
C LEU A 178 -46.87 -20.44 4.81
N ASP A 179 -47.89 -21.29 4.89
CA ASP A 179 -48.07 -22.26 5.99
C ASP A 179 -46.93 -23.28 6.07
N THR A 180 -46.44 -23.74 4.91
CA THR A 180 -45.30 -24.66 4.82
C THR A 180 -44.03 -24.03 5.38
N LEU A 181 -43.74 -22.79 5.00
CA LEU A 181 -42.58 -22.04 5.51
C LEU A 181 -42.71 -21.70 7.00
N ALA A 182 -43.91 -21.30 7.43
CA ALA A 182 -44.21 -21.02 8.83
C ALA A 182 -43.99 -22.26 9.72
N SER A 183 -44.36 -23.43 9.20
CA SER A 183 -44.16 -24.74 9.83
C SER A 183 -42.72 -25.24 9.76
N GLY A 184 -41.81 -24.51 9.09
CA GLY A 184 -40.39 -24.89 9.00
C GLY A 184 -40.04 -25.92 7.96
N HIS A 185 -40.85 -26.06 6.92
CA HIS A 185 -40.59 -26.97 5.81
C HIS A 185 -40.26 -26.18 4.54
N ALA A 186 -39.50 -26.79 3.65
CA ALA A 186 -39.18 -26.27 2.32
C ALA A 186 -39.43 -27.35 1.27
N GLU A 187 -39.92 -26.95 0.10
CA GLU A 187 -40.11 -27.87 -1.03
C GLU A 187 -38.79 -28.24 -1.74
N GLY A 188 -37.76 -27.41 -1.54
CA GLY A 188 -36.41 -27.60 -2.06
C GLY A 188 -35.65 -26.29 -2.10
N PHE A 189 -34.40 -26.35 -2.57
CA PHE A 189 -33.54 -25.18 -2.68
C PHE A 189 -33.32 -24.83 -4.14
N PHE A 190 -33.68 -23.62 -4.54
CA PHE A 190 -33.70 -23.20 -5.93
C PHE A 190 -32.81 -21.99 -6.15
N LEU A 191 -32.01 -22.03 -7.21
CA LEU A 191 -31.16 -20.92 -7.64
C LEU A 191 -31.42 -20.58 -9.10
N SER A 192 -31.90 -19.37 -9.35
CA SER A 192 -31.97 -18.85 -10.72
C SER A 192 -30.59 -18.34 -11.16
N PRO A 193 -30.23 -18.46 -12.45
CA PRO A 193 -28.88 -18.11 -12.94
C PRO A 193 -28.44 -16.68 -12.60
N GLN A 194 -29.36 -15.72 -12.57
CA GLN A 194 -29.06 -14.30 -12.30
C GLN A 194 -29.34 -13.90 -10.83
N ALA A 195 -29.83 -14.82 -10.01
CA ALA A 195 -30.17 -14.53 -8.62
C ALA A 195 -28.91 -14.41 -7.74
N ALA A 196 -28.94 -13.43 -6.84
CA ALA A 196 -27.87 -13.19 -5.85
C ALA A 196 -28.00 -14.09 -4.60
N SER A 197 -29.13 -14.78 -4.43
CA SER A 197 -29.40 -15.70 -3.30
C SER A 197 -30.27 -16.85 -3.80
N PRO A 198 -30.08 -18.07 -3.30
CA PRO A 198 -31.06 -19.13 -3.45
C PRO A 198 -32.33 -18.81 -2.65
N VAL A 199 -33.41 -19.50 -2.99
CA VAL A 199 -34.73 -19.45 -2.33
C VAL A 199 -35.23 -20.86 -2.02
N VAL A 200 -36.24 -20.97 -1.18
CA VAL A 200 -36.79 -22.24 -0.66
C VAL A 200 -38.13 -22.65 -1.29
N TRP A 201 -38.52 -21.95 -2.35
CA TRP A 201 -39.74 -22.16 -3.10
C TRP A 201 -39.43 -22.32 -4.59
N PRO A 202 -40.21 -23.11 -5.33
CA PRO A 202 -39.98 -23.30 -6.75
C PRO A 202 -40.15 -21.98 -7.52
N PRO A 203 -39.42 -21.77 -8.62
CA PRO A 203 -39.66 -20.63 -9.50
C PRO A 203 -41.07 -20.74 -10.10
N LEU A 204 -41.74 -19.60 -10.26
CA LEU A 204 -42.99 -19.56 -11.01
C LEU A 204 -42.68 -19.90 -12.48
N GLY A 205 -43.25 -20.97 -13.00
CA GLY A 205 -43.16 -21.31 -14.43
C GLY A 205 -43.68 -20.16 -15.30
N LYS A 206 -43.28 -20.10 -16.59
CA LYS A 206 -43.60 -19.01 -17.53
C LYS A 206 -45.09 -18.61 -17.50
N ALA A 207 -45.43 -17.61 -16.69
CA ALA A 207 -46.73 -16.91 -16.71
C ALA A 207 -46.57 -15.37 -16.61
N THR A 208 -45.34 -14.87 -16.47
CA THR A 208 -45.03 -13.44 -16.56
C THR A 208 -43.81 -13.30 -17.46
N GLY A 209 -43.91 -12.54 -18.55
CA GLY A 209 -42.94 -12.42 -19.64
C GLY A 209 -41.52 -12.00 -19.22
N ALA A 210 -40.79 -12.90 -18.56
CA ALA A 210 -39.38 -12.79 -18.26
C ALA A 210 -38.56 -13.39 -19.42
N PRO A 211 -37.47 -12.72 -19.85
CA PRO A 211 -36.67 -13.14 -21.00
C PRO A 211 -36.00 -14.51 -20.80
N GLU A 212 -35.68 -15.17 -21.91
CA GLU A 212 -35.21 -16.58 -22.06
C GLU A 212 -33.84 -16.92 -21.42
N GLY A 213 -33.55 -16.44 -20.21
CA GLY A 213 -32.25 -16.57 -19.54
C GLY A 213 -32.19 -17.63 -18.45
N GLY A 214 -32.34 -18.90 -18.82
CA GLY A 214 -31.82 -20.07 -18.06
C GLY A 214 -32.75 -20.70 -17.01
N THR A 215 -32.78 -22.04 -17.02
CA THR A 215 -33.51 -22.88 -16.07
C THR A 215 -32.98 -22.68 -14.64
N SER A 216 -33.87 -22.52 -13.66
CA SER A 216 -33.44 -22.48 -12.25
C SER A 216 -32.95 -23.87 -11.82
N GLN A 217 -31.79 -23.91 -11.18
CA GLN A 217 -31.20 -25.14 -10.66
C GLN A 217 -31.83 -25.48 -9.30
N ARG A 218 -32.20 -26.75 -9.11
CA ARG A 218 -32.63 -27.30 -7.82
C ARG A 218 -31.46 -28.01 -7.13
N PHE A 219 -31.32 -27.81 -5.83
CA PHE A 219 -30.33 -28.47 -4.97
C PHE A 219 -31.03 -29.32 -3.91
N ASN A 220 -30.31 -30.32 -3.41
CA ASN A 220 -30.82 -31.23 -2.38
C ASN A 220 -30.66 -30.64 -0.97
N THR A 221 -29.64 -29.80 -0.77
CA THR A 221 -29.34 -29.16 0.51
C THR A 221 -29.15 -27.65 0.37
N ALA A 222 -29.40 -26.92 1.44
CA ALA A 222 -29.13 -25.48 1.51
C ALA A 222 -27.63 -25.19 1.39
N MET A 223 -26.79 -26.06 1.96
CA MET A 223 -25.33 -25.95 1.87
C MET A 223 -24.81 -26.04 0.44
N GLU A 224 -25.33 -26.97 -0.38
CA GLU A 224 -24.97 -27.05 -1.80
C GLU A 224 -25.37 -25.80 -2.57
N ALA A 225 -26.60 -25.31 -2.35
CA ALA A 225 -27.10 -24.09 -2.98
C ALA A 225 -26.27 -22.86 -2.57
N ALA A 226 -25.93 -22.74 -1.28
CA ALA A 226 -25.10 -21.66 -0.74
C ALA A 226 -23.67 -21.72 -1.30
N ARG A 227 -23.09 -22.92 -1.42
CA ARG A 227 -21.77 -23.13 -2.02
C ARG A 227 -21.75 -22.69 -3.49
N ALA A 228 -22.75 -23.08 -4.28
CA ALA A 228 -22.83 -22.71 -5.69
C ALA A 228 -22.86 -21.19 -5.91
N VAL A 229 -23.63 -20.45 -5.10
CA VAL A 229 -23.64 -18.97 -5.14
C VAL A 229 -22.33 -18.39 -4.63
N GLY A 230 -21.87 -18.91 -3.49
CA GLY A 230 -20.70 -18.45 -2.77
C GLY A 230 -19.42 -18.53 -3.59
N GLU A 231 -19.15 -19.68 -4.20
CA GLU A 231 -17.96 -19.92 -5.02
C GLU A 231 -17.97 -19.05 -6.28
N ARG A 232 -19.11 -18.99 -6.99
CA ARG A 232 -19.27 -18.11 -8.16
C ARG A 232 -18.99 -16.65 -7.82
N ALA A 233 -19.52 -16.15 -6.71
CA ALA A 233 -19.33 -14.76 -6.29
C ALA A 233 -17.91 -14.50 -5.75
N LEU A 234 -17.35 -15.44 -4.99
CA LEU A 234 -16.02 -15.31 -4.39
C LEU A 234 -14.91 -15.37 -5.44
N PHE A 235 -14.91 -16.37 -6.33
CA PHE A 235 -13.89 -16.49 -7.36
C PHE A 235 -13.92 -15.31 -8.34
N ALA A 236 -15.12 -14.85 -8.73
CA ALA A 236 -15.24 -13.65 -9.56
C ALA A 236 -14.68 -12.39 -8.85
N HIS A 237 -14.77 -12.32 -7.52
CA HIS A 237 -14.19 -11.22 -6.74
C HIS A 237 -12.67 -11.32 -6.62
N LEU A 238 -12.15 -12.51 -6.29
CA LEU A 238 -10.70 -12.76 -6.17
C LEU A 238 -9.97 -12.52 -7.50
N ASN A 239 -10.51 -13.03 -8.61
CA ASN A 239 -9.92 -12.83 -9.94
C ASN A 239 -9.85 -11.35 -10.33
N LYS A 240 -10.86 -10.55 -9.93
CA LYS A 240 -10.85 -9.09 -10.17
C LYS A 240 -9.78 -8.38 -9.37
N LEU A 241 -9.45 -8.85 -8.17
CA LEU A 241 -8.41 -8.27 -7.33
C LEU A 241 -7.02 -8.62 -7.86
N GLU A 242 -6.79 -9.88 -8.22
CA GLU A 242 -5.53 -10.32 -8.85
C GLU A 242 -5.24 -9.53 -10.14
N ALA A 243 -6.24 -9.40 -11.01
CA ALA A 243 -6.11 -8.61 -12.24
C ALA A 243 -5.79 -7.13 -11.97
N ARG A 244 -6.36 -6.53 -10.90
CA ARG A 244 -6.05 -5.15 -10.52
C ARG A 244 -4.62 -5.00 -10.01
N GLU A 245 -4.15 -5.93 -9.18
CA GLU A 245 -2.77 -5.90 -8.69
C GLU A 245 -1.76 -5.98 -9.83
N ASP A 246 -2.00 -6.83 -10.83
CA ASP A 246 -1.09 -6.97 -11.96
C ASP A 246 -1.07 -5.72 -12.84
N VAL A 247 -2.24 -5.09 -13.04
CA VAL A 247 -2.34 -3.79 -13.73
C VAL A 247 -1.59 -2.70 -12.96
N ASP A 248 -1.73 -2.64 -11.63
CA ASP A 248 -1.07 -1.65 -10.80
C ASP A 248 0.45 -1.84 -10.75
N LYS A 249 0.92 -3.10 -10.71
CA LYS A 249 2.35 -3.46 -10.82
C LYS A 249 2.91 -3.03 -12.18
N ALA A 250 2.19 -3.31 -13.27
CA ALA A 250 2.60 -2.91 -14.62
C ALA A 250 2.63 -1.38 -14.77
N ALA A 251 1.63 -0.66 -14.25
CA ALA A 251 1.58 0.79 -14.27
C ALA A 251 2.74 1.41 -13.45
N SER A 252 3.04 0.84 -12.29
CA SER A 252 4.15 1.27 -11.44
C SER A 252 5.51 1.02 -12.08
N ALA A 253 5.70 -0.14 -12.73
CA ALA A 253 6.91 -0.46 -13.50
C ALA A 253 7.11 0.52 -14.66
N ARG A 254 6.04 0.81 -15.42
CA ARG A 254 6.06 1.81 -16.49
C ARG A 254 6.44 3.19 -15.97
N LYS A 255 5.82 3.65 -14.89
CA LYS A 255 6.14 4.95 -14.28
C LYS A 255 7.60 5.03 -13.83
N ARG A 256 8.15 3.94 -13.28
CA ARG A 256 9.57 3.84 -12.90
C ARG A 256 10.48 3.95 -14.12
N LEU A 257 10.16 3.24 -15.20
CA LEU A 257 10.91 3.29 -16.45
C LEU A 257 10.93 4.69 -17.05
N THR A 258 9.77 5.35 -17.14
CA THR A 258 9.65 6.72 -17.65
C THR A 258 10.51 7.70 -16.83
N ARG A 259 10.52 7.57 -15.50
CA ARG A 259 11.37 8.39 -14.63
C ARG A 259 12.86 8.15 -14.86
N GLN A 260 13.27 6.90 -15.07
CA GLN A 260 14.67 6.56 -15.36
C GLN A 260 15.11 7.09 -16.73
N LEU A 261 14.26 7.00 -17.75
CA LEU A 261 14.54 7.60 -19.07
C LEU A 261 14.67 9.12 -18.99
N ALA A 262 13.76 9.79 -18.27
CA ALA A 262 13.82 11.24 -18.10
C ALA A 262 15.09 11.72 -17.37
N LEU A 263 15.62 10.91 -16.44
CA LEU A 263 16.92 11.17 -15.81
C LEU A 263 18.06 11.04 -16.82
N LEU A 264 18.05 9.98 -17.63
CA LEU A 264 19.05 9.78 -18.69
C LEU A 264 18.99 10.89 -19.75
N ASP A 265 17.80 11.41 -20.09
CA ASP A 265 17.66 12.55 -21.01
C ASP A 265 18.34 13.81 -20.46
N ARG A 266 18.24 14.06 -19.15
CA ARG A 266 18.91 15.20 -18.49
C ARG A 266 20.41 15.01 -18.46
N ASP A 267 20.86 13.80 -18.12
CA ASP A 267 22.28 13.45 -18.11
C ASP A 267 22.89 13.56 -19.51
N GLU A 268 22.17 13.11 -20.55
CA GLU A 268 22.59 13.25 -21.95
C GLU A 268 22.76 14.72 -22.33
N LYS A 269 21.78 15.58 -22.03
CA LYS A 269 21.88 17.02 -22.29
C LYS A 269 23.09 17.64 -21.61
N ARG A 270 23.32 17.30 -20.34
CA ARG A 270 24.47 17.80 -19.56
C ARG A 270 25.80 17.34 -20.16
N HIS A 271 25.92 16.06 -20.51
CA HIS A 271 27.14 15.50 -21.07
C HIS A 271 27.41 16.00 -22.50
N ARG A 272 26.37 16.25 -23.29
CA ARG A 272 26.47 16.89 -24.61
C ARG A 272 26.99 18.31 -24.50
N ALA A 273 26.43 19.13 -23.62
CA ALA A 273 26.93 20.49 -23.37
C ALA A 273 28.40 20.52 -22.94
N LEU A 274 28.85 19.53 -22.14
CA LEU A 274 30.27 19.39 -21.81
C LEU A 274 31.11 18.98 -23.02
N ALA A 275 30.65 18.01 -23.81
CA ALA A 275 31.36 17.55 -25.01
C ALA A 275 31.52 18.68 -26.05
N ASP A 276 30.52 19.56 -26.16
CA ASP A 276 30.53 20.72 -27.06
C ASP A 276 31.60 21.75 -26.70
N LEU A 277 32.16 21.73 -25.48
CA LEU A 277 33.31 22.56 -25.09
C LEU A 277 34.61 22.22 -25.85
N ALA A 278 34.63 21.15 -26.65
CA ALA A 278 35.77 20.85 -27.54
C ALA A 278 36.00 21.98 -28.55
N ARG A 279 34.92 22.51 -29.16
CA ARG A 279 35.00 23.57 -30.18
C ARG A 279 35.62 24.88 -29.65
N PRO A 280 35.16 25.44 -28.51
CA PRO A 280 35.82 26.60 -27.94
C PRO A 280 37.24 26.30 -27.41
N ALA A 281 37.54 25.06 -27.00
CA ALA A 281 38.91 24.68 -26.64
C ALA A 281 39.86 24.70 -27.84
N GLU A 282 39.41 24.21 -29.00
CA GLU A 282 40.16 24.25 -30.27
C GLU A 282 40.36 25.70 -30.75
N ALA A 283 39.33 26.55 -30.65
CA ALA A 283 39.47 27.98 -30.96
C ALA A 283 40.50 28.67 -30.05
N LEU A 284 40.48 28.35 -28.75
CA LEU A 284 41.48 28.85 -27.80
C LEU A 284 42.89 28.35 -28.11
N GLN A 285 43.03 27.09 -28.51
CA GLN A 285 44.30 26.48 -28.90
C GLN A 285 44.95 27.22 -30.08
N ILE A 286 44.15 27.57 -31.10
CA ILE A 286 44.61 28.31 -32.29
C ILE A 286 45.07 29.73 -31.88
N ALA A 287 44.36 30.37 -30.97
CA ALA A 287 44.66 31.72 -30.49
C ALA A 287 45.74 31.79 -29.38
N LEU A 288 46.36 30.67 -28.98
CA LEU A 288 47.36 30.67 -27.91
C LEU A 288 48.59 31.53 -28.21
N SER A 289 49.00 31.62 -29.48
CA SER A 289 50.16 32.42 -29.89
C SER A 289 49.91 33.93 -29.80
N THR A 290 48.65 34.35 -29.91
CA THR A 290 48.23 35.75 -29.83
C THR A 290 47.83 36.15 -28.41
N LEU A 291 47.32 35.22 -27.60
CA LEU A 291 46.90 35.45 -26.22
C LEU A 291 48.07 35.25 -25.23
N ARG A 292 48.84 36.31 -24.97
CA ARG A 292 49.95 36.28 -24.00
C ARG A 292 49.52 36.19 -22.54
N GLN A 293 48.33 36.68 -22.19
CA GLN A 293 47.76 36.64 -20.84
C GLN A 293 46.26 36.37 -20.92
N THR A 294 45.69 35.78 -19.88
CA THR A 294 44.25 35.53 -19.80
C THR A 294 43.52 36.86 -19.60
N PRO A 295 42.53 37.18 -20.45
CA PRO A 295 41.65 38.32 -20.21
C PRO A 295 40.98 38.25 -18.83
N ARG A 296 40.75 39.38 -18.17
CA ARG A 296 39.97 39.44 -16.92
C ARG A 296 38.47 39.16 -17.12
N ALA A 297 38.05 38.88 -18.35
CA ALA A 297 36.68 38.54 -18.68
C ALA A 297 36.41 37.05 -18.47
N GLU A 298 35.20 36.70 -18.05
CA GLU A 298 34.76 35.31 -17.89
C GLU A 298 34.61 34.57 -19.23
N HIS A 299 34.55 35.31 -20.34
CA HIS A 299 34.38 34.76 -21.69
C HIS A 299 35.16 35.59 -22.72
N ILE A 300 35.68 34.95 -23.76
CA ILE A 300 36.27 35.59 -24.94
C ILE A 300 35.65 35.01 -26.22
N VAL A 301 35.50 35.81 -27.27
CA VAL A 301 35.09 35.32 -28.59
C VAL A 301 36.34 35.09 -29.44
N LEU A 302 36.51 33.88 -29.96
CA LEU A 302 37.63 33.48 -30.81
C LEU A 302 37.12 32.81 -32.07
N ASP A 303 37.71 33.13 -33.21
CA ASP A 303 37.31 32.54 -34.49
C ASP A 303 37.89 31.14 -34.66
N HIS A 304 37.00 30.16 -34.88
CA HIS A 304 37.36 28.80 -35.27
C HIS A 304 37.29 28.66 -36.81
N PRO A 305 38.32 28.12 -37.49
CA PRO A 305 38.35 28.00 -38.94
C PRO A 305 37.16 27.24 -39.54
N GLU A 306 36.68 26.20 -38.86
CA GLU A 306 35.59 25.34 -39.35
C GLU A 306 34.23 25.64 -38.71
N HIS A 307 34.20 26.39 -37.61
CA HIS A 307 32.99 26.55 -36.78
C HIS A 307 32.61 28.01 -36.55
N GLY A 308 33.36 28.95 -37.13
CA GLY A 308 33.14 30.38 -36.98
C GLY A 308 33.42 30.87 -35.55
N PRO A 309 32.90 32.04 -35.16
CA PRO A 309 33.15 32.63 -33.85
C PRO A 309 32.63 31.75 -32.72
N GLN A 310 33.51 31.37 -31.80
CA GLN A 310 33.23 30.56 -30.61
C GLN A 310 33.33 31.41 -29.35
N GLN A 311 32.33 31.31 -28.47
CA GLN A 311 32.38 31.90 -27.14
C GLN A 311 33.10 30.93 -26.20
N VAL A 312 34.31 31.29 -25.79
CA VAL A 312 35.20 30.48 -24.95
C VAL A 312 35.08 30.91 -23.49
N PRO A 313 34.59 30.04 -22.58
CA PRO A 313 34.53 30.36 -21.16
C PRO A 313 35.92 30.22 -20.52
N LEU A 314 36.36 31.28 -19.84
CA LEU A 314 37.68 31.39 -19.21
C LEU A 314 37.58 31.51 -17.70
N ASP A 315 38.58 30.98 -17.01
CA ASP A 315 38.88 31.30 -15.62
C ASP A 315 39.97 32.37 -15.58
N PRO A 316 39.69 33.57 -15.07
CA PRO A 316 40.68 34.64 -14.96
C PRO A 316 41.91 34.29 -14.12
N ARG A 317 41.84 33.24 -13.28
CA ARG A 317 42.94 32.78 -12.42
C ARG A 317 43.89 31.83 -13.11
N LEU A 318 43.52 31.29 -14.26
CA LEU A 318 44.29 30.32 -15.03
C LEU A 318 44.91 30.99 -16.25
N THR A 319 46.07 30.52 -16.70
CA THR A 319 46.67 30.92 -17.98
C THR A 319 45.83 30.48 -19.18
N PRO A 320 46.03 31.03 -20.39
CA PRO A 320 45.29 30.61 -21.58
C PRO A 320 45.49 29.12 -21.89
N ALA A 321 46.71 28.61 -21.70
CA ALA A 321 47.03 27.19 -21.86
C ALA A 321 46.34 26.30 -20.82
N GLU A 322 46.27 26.73 -19.55
CA GLU A 322 45.56 25.98 -18.50
C GLU A 322 44.04 25.98 -18.72
N ASN A 323 43.48 27.10 -19.19
CA ASN A 323 42.08 27.18 -19.60
C ASN A 323 41.77 26.23 -20.75
N MET A 324 42.62 26.18 -21.78
CA MET A 324 42.50 25.22 -22.88
C MET A 324 42.50 23.78 -22.38
N VAL A 325 43.47 23.40 -21.54
CA VAL A 325 43.55 22.05 -20.96
C VAL A 325 42.32 21.73 -20.12
N ARG A 326 41.79 22.70 -19.35
CA ARG A 326 40.55 22.54 -18.58
C ARG A 326 39.37 22.21 -19.49
N LEU A 327 39.19 22.97 -20.57
CA LEU A 327 38.08 22.78 -21.51
C LEU A 327 38.17 21.43 -22.23
N PHE A 328 39.36 21.02 -22.70
CA PHE A 328 39.54 19.68 -23.29
C PHE A 328 39.26 18.55 -22.28
N LYS A 329 39.67 18.70 -21.01
CA LYS A 329 39.35 17.73 -19.95
C LYS A 329 37.83 17.63 -19.72
N MET A 330 37.13 18.76 -19.70
CA MET A 330 35.66 18.80 -19.58
C MET A 330 34.97 18.16 -20.80
N ALA A 331 35.43 18.45 -22.01
CA ALA A 331 34.92 17.85 -23.24
C ALA A 331 35.14 16.34 -23.31
N ALA A 332 36.34 15.87 -22.95
CA ALA A 332 36.63 14.45 -22.85
C ALA A 332 35.76 13.74 -21.80
N LYS A 333 35.46 14.41 -20.67
CA LYS A 333 34.50 13.91 -19.66
C LYS A 333 33.07 13.85 -20.21
N GLY A 334 32.65 14.87 -20.97
CA GLY A 334 31.36 14.88 -21.67
C GLY A 334 31.20 13.68 -22.60
N ARG A 335 32.18 13.43 -23.48
CA ARG A 335 32.17 12.30 -24.43
C ARG A 335 32.08 10.94 -23.74
N ARG A 336 32.93 10.67 -22.74
CA ARG A 336 32.85 9.44 -21.93
C ARG A 336 31.50 9.29 -21.24
N GLY A 337 30.95 10.40 -20.72
CA GLY A 337 29.61 10.42 -20.12
C GLY A 337 28.51 10.04 -21.11
N LEU A 338 28.55 10.54 -22.35
CA LEU A 338 27.59 10.19 -23.41
C LEU A 338 27.63 8.70 -23.76
N GLU A 339 28.80 8.08 -23.83
CA GLU A 339 28.94 6.63 -24.05
C GLU A 339 28.26 5.84 -22.93
N HIS A 340 28.47 6.23 -21.67
CA HIS A 340 27.83 5.59 -20.53
C HIS A 340 26.31 5.78 -20.51
N VAL A 341 25.81 6.98 -20.83
CA VAL A 341 24.37 7.26 -20.92
C VAL A 341 23.73 6.42 -22.03
N THR A 342 24.39 6.36 -23.20
CA THR A 342 23.94 5.55 -24.34
C THR A 342 23.85 4.07 -23.98
N ARG A 343 24.91 3.52 -23.38
CA ARG A 343 24.92 2.12 -22.93
C ARG A 343 23.82 1.84 -21.90
N ARG A 344 23.70 2.70 -20.89
CA ARG A 344 22.70 2.54 -19.83
C ARG A 344 21.27 2.66 -20.37
N ARG A 345 21.02 3.50 -21.38
CA ARG A 345 19.74 3.56 -22.09
C ARG A 345 19.46 2.26 -22.83
N ALA A 346 20.44 1.72 -23.54
CA ALA A 346 20.30 0.43 -24.24
C ALA A 346 20.00 -0.71 -23.26
N ASP A 347 20.72 -0.81 -22.14
CA ASP A 347 20.48 -1.81 -21.10
C ASP A 347 19.07 -1.69 -20.49
N LEU A 348 18.62 -0.46 -20.25
CA LEU A 348 17.30 -0.18 -19.67
C LEU A 348 16.17 -0.58 -20.64
N LEU A 349 16.36 -0.36 -21.95
CA LEU A 349 15.37 -0.73 -22.97
C LEU A 349 15.40 -2.24 -23.26
N ALA A 350 16.58 -2.86 -23.29
CA ALA A 350 16.74 -4.30 -23.51
C ALA A 350 16.19 -5.13 -22.33
N GLY A 351 16.34 -4.63 -21.10
CA GLY A 351 15.78 -5.26 -19.90
C GLY A 351 14.25 -5.19 -19.80
N VAL A 352 13.59 -4.44 -20.67
CA VAL A 352 12.13 -4.30 -20.72
C VAL A 352 11.65 -4.96 -22.01
N GLY A 353 11.24 -6.23 -21.92
CA GLY A 353 10.70 -6.97 -23.07
C GLY A 353 9.48 -6.29 -23.72
N PRO A 354 8.93 -6.84 -24.82
CA PRO A 354 7.95 -6.19 -25.70
C PRO A 354 6.61 -5.74 -25.06
N LEU A 355 6.38 -6.06 -23.78
CA LEU A 355 5.16 -5.79 -23.02
C LEU A 355 5.04 -4.35 -22.47
N ALA A 356 6.01 -3.46 -22.70
CA ALA A 356 5.98 -2.09 -22.18
C ALA A 356 5.99 -0.98 -23.25
N LEU A 357 5.76 -1.32 -24.52
CA LEU A 357 5.50 -0.31 -25.55
C LEU A 357 4.07 0.25 -25.38
N PRO A 358 3.84 1.52 -25.70
CA PRO A 358 2.63 2.22 -25.27
C PRO A 358 1.38 1.67 -25.96
N ALA A 359 0.47 1.08 -25.17
CA ALA A 359 -0.93 1.05 -25.54
C ALA A 359 -1.43 2.51 -25.61
N ARG A 360 -2.09 2.81 -26.73
CA ARG A 360 -2.58 4.12 -27.13
C ARG A 360 -3.27 4.86 -25.97
N THR A 361 -2.98 6.15 -25.91
CA THR A 361 -3.60 7.18 -25.07
C THR A 361 -5.08 6.92 -24.78
N ALA A 362 -5.41 6.72 -23.50
CA ALA A 362 -6.73 6.99 -22.96
C ALA A 362 -6.60 8.20 -22.03
N ASN A 363 -7.32 9.26 -22.38
CA ASN A 363 -7.35 10.55 -21.74
C ASN A 363 -7.81 10.48 -20.28
N GLY A 364 -7.21 11.35 -19.46
CA GLY A 364 -7.95 12.22 -18.54
C GLY A 364 -8.54 11.62 -17.26
N SER A 365 -7.82 11.79 -16.15
CA SER A 365 -8.29 12.67 -15.07
C SER A 365 -7.18 12.83 -14.03
N ALA A 366 -6.60 14.03 -14.02
CA ALA A 366 -5.64 14.46 -13.01
C ALA A 366 -6.41 14.77 -11.72
N ALA A 367 -6.57 13.77 -10.86
CA ALA A 367 -6.84 14.01 -9.44
C ALA A 367 -5.50 14.31 -8.77
N GLN A 368 -5.30 15.59 -8.41
CA GLN A 368 -4.24 16.03 -7.51
C GLN A 368 -4.30 15.19 -6.23
N ARG A 369 -3.36 14.25 -6.08
CA ARG A 369 -3.07 13.57 -4.83
C ARG A 369 -1.59 13.74 -4.55
N GLN A 370 -1.32 14.40 -3.42
CA GLN A 370 0.01 14.68 -2.87
C GLN A 370 0.95 13.48 -3.02
N GLU A 371 2.11 13.75 -3.62
CA GLU A 371 3.15 12.77 -3.88
C GLU A 371 3.74 12.23 -2.59
N VAL A 372 3.36 11.01 -2.21
CA VAL A 372 4.08 10.24 -1.20
C VAL A 372 5.29 9.58 -1.87
N LEU A 373 6.48 10.17 -1.69
CA LEU A 373 7.74 9.57 -2.11
C LEU A 373 8.05 8.36 -1.24
N THR A 374 7.93 7.16 -1.80
CA THR A 374 8.23 5.91 -1.09
C THR A 374 9.75 5.78 -0.89
N LEU A 375 10.14 5.63 0.38
CA LEU A 375 11.49 5.40 0.85
C LEU A 375 12.17 4.19 0.18
N PRO A 376 13.43 4.31 -0.31
CA PRO A 376 14.23 3.14 -0.73
C PRO A 376 14.35 2.11 0.40
N LYS A 377 14.18 0.81 0.10
CA LYS A 377 14.21 -0.32 1.06
C LYS A 377 15.39 -0.31 2.04
N ARG A 378 16.55 0.25 1.63
CA ARG A 378 17.76 0.37 2.48
C ARG A 378 17.60 1.30 3.69
N TYR A 379 16.56 2.14 3.71
CA TYR A 379 16.26 3.08 4.81
C TYR A 379 15.04 2.66 5.64
N GLN A 380 14.32 1.61 5.24
CA GLN A 380 13.20 1.06 6.01
C GLN A 380 13.74 0.38 7.28
N GLY A 381 13.23 0.78 8.45
CA GLY A 381 13.67 0.28 9.76
C GLY A 381 14.80 1.09 10.43
N LEU A 382 15.35 2.10 9.76
CA LEU A 382 16.28 3.08 10.35
C LEU A 382 15.47 4.24 10.93
N ALA A 383 15.62 4.56 12.21
CA ALA A 383 14.92 5.68 12.87
C ALA A 383 15.51 7.04 12.45
N VAL A 384 15.34 7.40 11.17
CA VAL A 384 15.91 8.59 10.54
C VAL A 384 14.82 9.54 10.05
N ALA A 385 15.14 10.83 10.01
CA ALA A 385 14.36 11.85 9.31
C ALA A 385 15.01 12.15 7.95
N LEU A 386 14.18 12.40 6.94
CA LEU A 386 14.62 12.62 5.56
C LEU A 386 14.20 14.00 5.12
N PHE A 387 15.16 14.69 4.51
CA PHE A 387 14.97 16.00 3.95
C PHE A 387 15.51 16.02 2.54
N ARG A 388 15.00 16.95 1.74
CA ARG A 388 15.52 17.24 0.42
C ARG A 388 15.88 18.72 0.37
N THR A 389 17.14 19.02 0.06
CA THR A 389 17.57 20.42 -0.09
C THR A 389 16.87 21.06 -1.28
N SER A 390 16.89 22.40 -1.33
CA SER A 390 16.40 23.18 -2.47
C SER A 390 17.02 22.75 -3.80
N ASP A 391 18.31 22.41 -3.82
CA ASP A 391 19.03 21.90 -5.01
C ASP A 391 18.79 20.40 -5.28
N GLY A 392 17.97 19.74 -4.46
CA GLY A 392 17.53 18.37 -4.67
C GLY A 392 18.40 17.27 -4.06
N PHE A 393 19.38 17.61 -3.22
CA PHE A 393 20.22 16.64 -2.50
C PHE A 393 19.44 15.97 -1.37
N LEU A 394 19.72 14.69 -1.13
CA LEU A 394 19.10 13.94 -0.04
C LEU A 394 19.88 14.14 1.25
N VAL A 395 19.18 14.53 2.31
CA VAL A 395 19.76 14.73 3.65
C VAL A 395 19.10 13.77 4.64
N LEU A 396 19.92 13.07 5.42
CA LEU A 396 19.54 12.09 6.42
C LEU A 396 19.91 12.62 7.80
N ARG A 397 18.96 12.67 8.75
CA ARG A 397 19.23 13.03 10.14
C ARG A 397 18.83 11.89 11.08
N GLY A 398 19.73 11.49 11.98
CA GLY A 398 19.40 10.48 13.00
C GLY A 398 18.54 11.04 14.13
N LYS A 399 17.53 10.26 14.56
CA LYS A 399 16.61 10.64 15.65
C LYS A 399 17.09 10.19 17.04
N SER A 400 18.10 9.31 17.11
CA SER A 400 18.65 8.77 18.35
C SER A 400 20.11 8.38 18.16
N SER A 401 20.86 8.15 19.25
CA SER A 401 22.27 7.74 19.16
C SER A 401 22.46 6.38 18.46
N GLN A 402 21.48 5.47 18.60
CA GLN A 402 21.44 4.22 17.83
C GLN A 402 21.22 4.48 16.34
N ALA A 403 20.33 5.42 15.99
CA ALA A 403 20.10 5.82 14.60
C ALA A 403 21.34 6.53 14.00
N ASN A 404 22.01 7.39 14.76
CA ASN A 404 23.27 8.05 14.35
C ASN A 404 24.33 7.01 14.00
N HIS A 405 24.49 5.98 14.85
CA HIS A 405 25.39 4.86 14.58
C HIS A 405 24.97 4.07 13.33
N ALA A 406 23.68 3.81 13.17
CA ALA A 406 23.15 3.04 12.06
C ALA A 406 23.28 3.78 10.72
N ILE A 407 23.16 5.11 10.71
CA ILE A 407 23.38 5.94 9.52
C ILE A 407 24.82 5.79 9.01
N LEU A 408 25.81 5.98 9.89
CA LEU A 408 27.22 5.88 9.51
C LEU A 408 27.62 4.46 9.08
N SER A 409 27.01 3.43 9.67
CA SER A 409 27.40 2.03 9.43
C SER A 409 26.69 1.34 8.26
N ARG A 410 25.46 1.74 7.95
CA ARG A 410 24.60 1.01 6.98
C ARG A 410 24.10 1.89 5.84
N ALA A 411 24.06 3.21 6.02
CA ALA A 411 23.34 4.11 5.14
C ALA A 411 24.23 5.11 4.38
N ALA A 412 25.35 5.53 4.99
CA ALA A 412 26.29 6.48 4.42
C ALA A 412 27.36 5.79 3.53
N SER A 413 27.80 6.50 2.50
CA SER A 413 28.91 6.13 1.64
C SER A 413 30.17 6.91 2.07
N PRO A 414 31.39 6.39 1.87
CA PRO A 414 32.62 7.04 2.34
C PRO A 414 32.83 8.45 1.79
N HIS A 415 32.27 8.73 0.62
CA HIS A 415 32.32 10.03 -0.03
C HIS A 415 31.10 10.91 0.30
N ASP A 416 30.21 10.56 1.21
CA ASP A 416 29.17 11.51 1.64
C ASP A 416 29.73 12.56 2.59
N TYR A 417 29.03 13.67 2.77
CA TYR A 417 29.37 14.64 3.81
C TYR A 417 28.64 14.30 5.12
N TRP A 418 29.38 14.38 6.21
CA TRP A 418 28.90 14.27 7.58
C TRP A 418 28.94 15.64 8.25
N LEU A 419 27.87 15.95 9.00
CA LEU A 419 27.70 17.20 9.73
C LEU A 419 27.37 16.96 11.19
N HIS A 420 27.98 17.76 12.07
CA HIS A 420 27.77 17.75 13.51
C HIS A 420 28.11 19.10 14.15
N VAL A 421 27.35 19.53 15.16
CA VAL A 421 27.63 20.79 15.87
C VAL A 421 28.91 20.67 16.71
N ALA A 422 29.76 21.71 16.70
CA ALA A 422 30.99 21.71 17.48
C ALA A 422 30.71 21.83 19.00
N GLY A 423 31.56 21.19 19.82
CA GLY A 423 31.62 21.44 21.27
C GLY A 423 30.52 20.82 22.15
N GLY A 424 29.61 20.00 21.60
CA GLY A 424 28.58 19.34 22.42
C GLY A 424 27.66 18.38 21.65
N PRO A 425 26.63 17.80 22.28
CA PRO A 425 25.82 16.75 21.69
C PRO A 425 24.91 17.26 20.57
N SER A 426 24.91 16.56 19.42
CA SER A 426 24.00 16.86 18.30
C SER A 426 23.63 15.62 17.47
N SER A 427 22.56 15.75 16.68
CA SER A 427 22.18 14.70 15.71
C SER A 427 23.18 14.62 14.57
N HIS A 428 23.55 13.39 14.19
CA HIS A 428 24.38 13.19 12.99
C HIS A 428 23.53 13.44 11.75
N VAL A 429 24.02 14.32 10.87
CA VAL A 429 23.41 14.61 9.58
C VAL A 429 24.33 14.15 8.46
N ILE A 430 23.78 13.45 7.47
CA ILE A 430 24.50 13.05 6.26
C ILE A 430 23.87 13.74 5.06
N LEU A 431 24.68 14.47 4.30
CA LEU A 431 24.33 14.94 2.96
C LEU A 431 24.88 13.95 1.94
N ARG A 432 23.96 13.30 1.21
CA ARG A 432 24.30 12.25 0.25
C ARG A 432 24.90 12.82 -1.03
N ARG A 433 26.04 12.28 -1.42
CA ARG A 433 26.66 12.52 -2.72
C ARG A 433 26.54 11.26 -3.59
N ASP A 434 26.31 11.45 -4.88
CA ASP A 434 26.20 10.37 -5.85
C ASP A 434 27.58 9.81 -6.24
N TYR A 435 28.63 10.63 -6.19
CA TYR A 435 30.01 10.25 -6.51
C TYR A 435 31.03 11.08 -5.71
N PRO A 436 32.29 10.61 -5.56
CA PRO A 436 33.36 11.37 -4.94
C PRO A 436 33.58 12.72 -5.63
N ASP A 437 33.77 13.79 -4.84
CA ASP A 437 33.98 15.17 -5.32
C ASP A 437 32.80 15.80 -6.08
N GLN A 438 31.58 15.28 -5.91
CA GLN A 438 30.39 15.98 -6.38
C GLN A 438 30.34 17.39 -5.77
N PRO A 439 30.32 18.46 -6.58
CA PRO A 439 30.19 19.82 -6.06
C PRO A 439 28.80 19.95 -5.45
N VAL A 440 28.76 20.34 -4.18
CA VAL A 440 27.53 20.61 -3.45
C VAL A 440 27.39 22.13 -3.36
N PRO A 441 26.29 22.72 -3.87
CA PRO A 441 26.06 24.15 -3.75
C PRO A 441 26.10 24.61 -2.29
N GLU A 442 26.59 25.83 -2.06
CA GLU A 442 26.74 26.37 -0.71
C GLU A 442 25.40 26.43 0.04
N GLN A 443 24.31 26.71 -0.68
CA GLN A 443 22.96 26.69 -0.11
C GLN A 443 22.57 25.31 0.46
N SER A 444 22.81 24.22 -0.28
CA SER A 444 22.55 22.86 0.22
C SER A 444 23.41 22.49 1.44
N LEU A 445 24.64 23.00 1.53
CA LEU A 445 25.49 22.81 2.71
C LEU A 445 24.95 23.57 3.92
N ILE A 446 24.53 24.82 3.73
CA ILE A 446 23.91 25.66 4.77
C ILE A 446 22.61 25.00 5.26
N GLU A 447 21.73 24.56 4.36
CA GLU A 447 20.47 23.91 4.72
C GLU A 447 20.70 22.64 5.56
N ALA A 448 21.65 21.80 5.17
CA ALA A 448 22.00 20.60 5.92
C ALA A 448 22.62 20.92 7.29
N ALA A 449 23.46 21.96 7.36
CA ALA A 449 24.06 22.42 8.60
C ALA A 449 23.00 23.00 9.56
N THR A 450 22.05 23.80 9.06
CA THR A 450 20.93 24.32 9.87
C THR A 450 20.06 23.19 10.41
N LEU A 451 19.77 22.15 9.61
CA LEU A 451 19.03 20.96 10.06
C LEU A 451 19.75 20.18 11.19
N CYS A 452 21.09 20.20 11.19
CA CYS A 452 21.91 19.64 12.26
C CYS A 452 21.82 20.50 13.53
N ALA A 453 21.99 21.82 13.38
CA ALA A 453 21.97 22.78 14.48
C ALA A 453 20.63 22.81 15.23
N LEU A 454 19.49 22.73 14.53
CA LEU A 454 18.14 22.68 15.10
C LEU A 454 17.88 21.50 16.05
N LYS A 455 18.70 20.43 15.96
CA LYS A 455 18.64 19.26 16.86
C LYS A 455 19.97 19.06 17.58
N SER A 456 20.45 20.13 18.19
CA SER A 456 21.65 20.15 19.02
C SER A 456 21.39 20.84 20.36
N TYR A 457 22.40 20.85 21.23
CA TYR A 457 22.39 21.63 22.47
C TYR A 457 22.35 23.16 22.23
N ARG A 458 22.71 23.65 21.03
CA ARG A 458 22.66 25.07 20.62
C ARG A 458 21.41 25.44 19.83
N LYS A 459 20.33 24.66 19.93
CA LYS A 459 19.09 24.88 19.18
C LYS A 459 18.43 26.25 19.45
N ASP A 460 18.69 26.86 20.61
CA ASP A 460 18.09 28.12 21.06
C ASP A 460 18.99 29.34 20.78
N ASP A 461 20.19 29.12 20.23
CA ASP A 461 21.12 30.19 19.86
C ASP A 461 20.71 30.84 18.51
N ALA A 462 21.16 32.07 18.26
CA ALA A 462 20.92 32.71 16.96
C ALA A 462 21.81 32.14 15.84
N LYS A 463 23.00 31.64 16.19
CA LYS A 463 23.98 31.06 15.27
C LYS A 463 24.64 29.83 15.88
N ALA A 464 24.97 28.85 15.06
CA ALA A 464 25.69 27.65 15.48
C ALA A 464 26.84 27.32 14.52
N GLU A 465 27.91 26.75 15.09
CA GLU A 465 29.07 26.26 14.34
C GLU A 465 28.89 24.75 14.08
N VAL A 466 28.88 24.39 12.80
CA VAL A 466 28.67 23.01 12.34
C VAL A 466 29.91 22.54 11.61
N LEU A 467 30.51 21.46 12.09
CA LEU A 467 31.63 20.78 11.45
C LEU A 467 31.12 20.03 10.22
N LEU A 468 31.81 20.18 9.11
CA LEU A 468 31.64 19.42 7.88
C LEU A 468 32.88 18.55 7.69
N ALA A 469 32.69 17.24 7.55
CA ALA A 469 33.75 16.29 7.24
C ALA A 469 33.26 15.27 6.21
N SER A 470 34.18 14.60 5.51
CA SER A 470 33.79 13.45 4.68
C SER A 470 33.59 12.22 5.57
N VAL A 471 32.63 11.35 5.23
CA VAL A 471 32.31 10.15 6.04
C VAL A 471 33.53 9.22 6.17
N LYS A 472 34.41 9.17 5.18
CA LYS A 472 35.68 8.42 5.24
C LYS A 472 36.60 8.86 6.40
N ASP A 473 36.51 10.12 6.81
CA ASP A 473 37.35 10.74 7.85
C ASP A 473 36.66 10.73 9.22
N VAL A 474 35.47 10.10 9.32
CA VAL A 474 34.72 9.95 10.57
C VAL A 474 34.82 8.51 11.05
N ARG A 475 35.58 8.31 12.13
CA ARG A 475 35.81 7.00 12.73
C ARG A 475 35.13 6.84 14.08
N LYS A 476 34.73 5.62 14.37
CA LYS A 476 34.11 5.27 15.65
C LYS A 476 35.19 5.14 16.72
N VAL A 477 34.94 5.66 17.92
CA VAL A 477 35.84 5.46 19.06
C VAL A 477 35.53 4.10 19.69
N LYS A 478 36.50 3.17 19.64
CA LYS A 478 36.34 1.81 20.19
C LYS A 478 36.23 1.90 21.72
N GLY A 479 35.09 1.47 22.28
CA GLY A 479 34.83 1.48 23.73
C GLY A 479 34.04 2.69 24.26
N ALA A 480 33.73 3.68 23.42
CA ALA A 480 32.90 4.83 23.80
C ALA A 480 31.40 4.53 23.67
N ALA A 481 30.56 5.37 24.28
CA ALA A 481 29.10 5.27 24.19
C ALA A 481 28.61 5.30 22.73
N ILE A 482 27.56 4.52 22.44
CA ILE A 482 26.98 4.38 21.09
C ILE A 482 26.62 5.77 20.54
N GLY A 483 27.24 6.14 19.42
CA GLY A 483 27.05 7.45 18.78
C GLY A 483 28.29 8.35 18.84
N SER A 484 29.26 8.05 19.71
CA SER A 484 30.52 8.81 19.80
C SER A 484 31.42 8.53 18.60
N VAL A 485 31.87 9.58 17.92
CA VAL A 485 32.75 9.53 16.76
C VAL A 485 33.92 10.48 16.92
N ALA A 486 35.08 10.09 16.39
CA ALA A 486 36.25 10.94 16.21
C ALA A 486 36.33 11.32 14.72
N VAL A 487 36.75 12.55 14.46
CA VAL A 487 36.92 13.09 13.11
C VAL A 487 38.41 13.30 12.89
N ASP A 488 38.96 12.64 11.89
CA ASP A 488 40.39 12.70 11.56
C ASP A 488 40.73 13.98 10.81
N GLU A 489 39.86 14.41 9.90
CA GLU A 489 40.02 15.63 9.11
C GLU A 489 38.68 16.38 9.01
N VAL A 490 38.71 17.68 9.29
CA VAL A 490 37.55 18.58 9.15
C VAL A 490 37.73 19.38 7.87
N GLU A 491 36.83 19.20 6.92
CA GLU A 491 36.85 19.89 5.62
C GLU A 491 36.56 21.39 5.77
N ARG A 492 35.53 21.74 6.56
CA ARG A 492 35.12 23.13 6.79
C ARG A 492 34.30 23.24 8.08
N THR A 493 34.38 24.39 8.74
CA THR A 493 33.43 24.76 9.80
C THR A 493 32.45 25.79 9.24
N LEU A 494 31.16 25.48 9.28
CA LEU A 494 30.08 26.32 8.76
C LEU A 494 29.43 27.07 9.91
N LEU A 495 29.36 28.40 9.82
CA LEU A 495 28.57 29.24 10.72
C LEU A 495 27.19 29.47 10.11
N VAL A 496 26.14 28.92 10.72
CA VAL A 496 24.77 29.01 10.20
C VAL A 496 23.83 29.72 11.15
N SER A 497 22.90 30.50 10.60
CA SER A 497 21.78 31.09 11.33
C SER A 497 20.65 30.06 11.45
N LEU A 498 20.07 29.95 12.65
CA LEU A 498 19.02 28.97 12.94
C LEU A 498 17.66 29.49 12.46
N ASP A 499 17.05 28.76 11.51
CA ASP A 499 15.69 28.98 11.03
C ASP A 499 14.79 27.80 11.43
N PRO A 500 13.88 27.97 12.41
CA PRO A 500 13.00 26.90 12.88
C PRO A 500 12.05 26.34 11.81
N GLU A 501 11.67 27.15 10.81
CA GLU A 501 10.71 26.76 9.78
C GLU A 501 11.35 25.91 8.67
N LEU A 502 12.68 25.91 8.58
CA LEU A 502 13.41 25.17 7.56
C LEU A 502 13.15 23.65 7.64
N GLU A 503 12.98 23.10 8.85
CA GLU A 503 12.70 21.67 9.04
C GLU A 503 11.38 21.28 8.35
N GLU A 504 10.36 22.13 8.40
CA GLU A 504 9.04 21.84 7.83
C GLU A 504 9.04 22.03 6.31
N ARG A 505 9.75 23.05 5.80
CA ARG A 505 9.89 23.31 4.36
C ARG A 505 10.61 22.20 3.59
N LEU A 506 11.65 21.61 4.18
CA LEU A 506 12.50 20.62 3.50
C LEU A 506 12.13 19.16 3.80
N ARG A 507 11.11 18.92 4.65
CA ARG A 507 10.74 17.57 5.09
C ARG A 507 10.14 16.76 3.96
N VAL A 508 10.69 15.56 3.74
CA VAL A 508 10.03 14.56 2.90
C VAL A 508 9.09 13.74 3.80
N ALA A 509 7.79 13.74 3.50
CA ALA A 509 6.79 13.04 4.30
C ALA A 509 7.15 11.55 4.44
N ALA A 510 7.51 11.13 5.66
CA ALA A 510 7.63 9.72 6.00
C ALA A 510 6.22 9.13 6.23
N PRO A 511 5.95 7.87 5.84
CA PRO A 511 4.73 7.20 6.28
C PRO A 511 4.71 7.19 7.81
N GLN A 512 3.61 7.69 8.39
CA GLN A 512 3.43 7.71 9.84
C GLN A 512 3.50 6.28 10.37
N ALA A 513 4.45 6.02 11.29
CA ALA A 513 4.37 4.83 12.12
C ALA A 513 3.12 4.97 13.02
N PRO A 514 2.38 3.87 13.29
CA PRO A 514 1.21 3.94 14.16
C PRO A 514 1.62 4.48 15.52
N GLY A 515 0.92 5.54 15.95
CA GLY A 515 1.20 6.26 17.19
C GLY A 515 1.13 5.32 18.40
N ILE A 516 2.23 5.25 19.14
CA ILE A 516 2.21 4.73 20.51
C ILE A 516 1.59 5.83 21.36
N ALA A 517 0.33 5.63 21.75
CA ALA A 517 -0.31 6.47 22.75
C ALA A 517 0.51 6.40 24.05
N SER A 518 1.05 7.54 24.47
CA SER A 518 1.74 7.68 25.74
C SER A 518 0.76 7.42 26.88
N ALA A 519 1.00 6.36 27.65
CA ALA A 519 0.38 6.18 28.95
C ALA A 519 0.78 7.35 29.85
N ARG A 520 -0.19 8.20 30.18
CA ARG A 520 -0.10 9.10 31.33
C ARG A 520 0.01 8.19 32.58
N ARG A 521 1.20 8.15 33.18
CA ARG A 521 1.31 7.84 34.61
C ARG A 521 0.69 9.02 35.36
N LYS A 522 -0.42 8.79 36.04
CA LYS A 522 -0.80 9.58 37.22
C LYS A 522 -0.48 8.75 38.45
N ALA A 523 0.16 9.43 39.38
CA ALA A 523 0.25 9.06 40.79
C ALA A 523 -1.13 8.94 41.42
#